data_AF-A0AB36RGZ6-F1
#
_entry.id   AF-A0AB36RGZ6-F1
#
_cell.length_a   1.000
_cell.length_b   1.000
_cell.length_c   1.000
_cell.angle_alpha   90.00
_cell.angle_beta   90.00
_cell.angle_gamma   90.00
#
_symmetry.space_group_name_H-M   'P 1'
#
loop_
_entity.id
_entity.type
_entity.pdbx_description
1 polymer ?
#
loop_
_entity_poly.entity_id
_entity_poly.type
_entity_poly.pdbx_seq_one_letter_code
_entity_poly.pdbx_strand_id
1 'polypeptide(L)'
;MGEAKRRRETAVPTVYHHTSTLRTNLIWMSGVIQVEGKSEGVFHPRLGEIKTDALARRAMKDFPPVAWFTRRIDIPNCLVASTMFGVDKKTGVKKEITLAVEQANAMAMNRLAIGFPVGDIPVIPWSEHAGYATGEGRELNETAIAAGDDPMDWYVSETPINVMKVSEFWFSPSLMKPKLRRSDGYIVDIHRMVKLCRETKGAYIPPTWMKQEQAEALARSMNVPVGNLGR
;
A
#
# COMPACT_ATOMS: atom_id res chain seq x y z
N MET A 1 4.60 33.32 17.22
CA MET A 1 4.08 32.00 16.78
C MET A 1 3.69 32.11 15.31
N GLY A 2 4.34 31.39 14.39
CA GLY A 2 4.21 31.62 12.93
C GLY A 2 3.00 30.96 12.28
N GLU A 3 2.50 31.54 11.19
CA GLU A 3 1.35 31.08 10.41
C GLU A 3 1.46 29.61 9.94
N ALA A 4 2.68 29.11 9.69
CA ALA A 4 2.91 27.71 9.31
C ALA A 4 2.54 26.71 10.43
N LYS A 5 2.71 27.10 11.70
CA LYS A 5 2.31 26.28 12.85
C LYS A 5 0.79 26.28 13.03
N ARG A 6 0.15 27.46 12.86
CA ARG A 6 -1.32 27.60 12.87
C ARG A 6 -2.00 26.83 11.74
N ARG A 7 -1.42 26.82 10.52
CA ARG A 7 -1.91 26.00 9.39
C ARG A 7 -1.78 24.49 9.66
N ARG A 8 -0.76 24.05 10.40
CA ARG A 8 -0.60 22.65 10.82
C ARG A 8 -1.60 22.25 11.91
N GLU A 9 -1.89 23.14 12.84
CA GLU A 9 -2.87 22.93 13.92
C GLU A 9 -4.32 22.91 13.42
N THR A 10 -4.59 23.51 12.26
CA THR A 10 -5.91 23.50 11.59
C THR A 10 -6.00 22.49 10.44
N ALA A 11 -4.91 21.78 10.12
CA ALA A 11 -4.92 20.77 9.08
C ALA A 11 -5.69 19.54 9.57
N VAL A 12 -6.61 19.04 8.75
CA VAL A 12 -7.31 17.77 9.02
C VAL A 12 -6.24 16.69 9.18
N PRO A 13 -6.23 15.92 10.30
CA PRO A 13 -5.26 14.85 10.48
C PRO A 13 -5.32 13.87 9.30
N THR A 14 -4.18 13.64 8.65
CA THR A 14 -4.05 12.71 7.52
C THR A 14 -3.29 11.47 7.98
N VAL A 15 -3.78 10.30 7.59
CA VAL A 15 -3.09 9.02 7.77
C VAL A 15 -2.75 8.41 6.42
N TYR A 16 -1.64 7.69 6.36
CA TYR A 16 -1.04 7.21 5.13
C TYR A 16 -1.02 5.68 5.09
N HIS A 17 -1.53 5.13 4.01
CA HIS A 17 -1.32 3.74 3.64
C HIS A 17 -0.04 3.61 2.82
N HIS A 18 0.94 2.86 3.33
CA HIS A 18 2.22 2.62 2.65
C HIS A 18 2.18 1.34 1.81
N THR A 19 2.59 1.45 0.55
CA THR A 19 2.52 0.35 -0.43
C THR A 19 3.58 0.52 -1.53
N SER A 20 3.51 -0.30 -2.58
CA SER A 20 4.41 -0.24 -3.74
C SER A 20 3.67 -0.08 -5.05
N THR A 21 4.34 0.39 -6.11
CA THR A 21 3.71 0.63 -7.42
C THR A 21 2.98 -0.58 -8.00
N LEU A 22 3.50 -1.80 -7.88
CA LEU A 22 2.78 -2.99 -8.35
C LEU A 22 1.48 -3.19 -7.58
N ARG A 23 1.52 -3.18 -6.25
CA ARG A 23 0.32 -3.32 -5.42
C ARG A 23 -0.65 -2.18 -5.64
N THR A 24 -0.13 -1.01 -5.93
CA THR A 24 -0.92 0.20 -6.13
C THR A 24 -1.70 0.14 -7.43
N ASN A 25 -1.13 -0.40 -8.51
CA ASN A 25 -1.91 -0.71 -9.71
C ASN A 25 -3.08 -1.64 -9.39
N LEU A 26 -2.86 -2.63 -8.52
CA LEU A 26 -3.93 -3.53 -8.08
C LEU A 26 -4.98 -2.83 -7.20
N ILE A 27 -4.56 -1.88 -6.34
CA ILE A 27 -5.45 -1.03 -5.55
C ILE A 27 -6.34 -0.19 -6.48
N TRP A 28 -5.82 0.33 -7.59
CA TRP A 28 -6.61 1.09 -8.56
C TRP A 28 -7.67 0.22 -9.24
N MET A 29 -7.28 -0.99 -9.61
CA MET A 29 -8.18 -1.94 -10.27
C MET A 29 -9.29 -2.44 -9.35
N SER A 30 -9.01 -2.62 -8.06
CA SER A 30 -10.03 -2.96 -7.05
C SER A 30 -10.81 -1.74 -6.57
N GLY A 31 -10.25 -0.54 -6.68
CA GLY A 31 -10.85 0.71 -6.21
C GLY A 31 -10.96 0.84 -4.69
N VAL A 32 -10.40 -0.11 -3.93
CA VAL A 32 -10.39 -0.15 -2.47
C VAL A 32 -9.06 -0.65 -1.93
N ILE A 33 -8.64 -0.14 -0.76
CA ILE A 33 -7.61 -0.77 0.07
C ILE A 33 -8.33 -1.82 0.92
N GLN A 34 -8.08 -3.09 0.62
CA GLN A 34 -8.67 -4.20 1.36
C GLN A 34 -8.01 -4.38 2.73
N VAL A 35 -8.75 -4.96 3.68
CA VAL A 35 -8.16 -5.46 4.92
C VAL A 35 -7.24 -6.66 4.63
N GLU A 36 -6.31 -6.92 5.54
CA GLU A 36 -5.41 -8.06 5.47
C GLU A 36 -6.14 -9.37 5.17
N GLY A 37 -5.53 -10.26 4.39
CA GLY A 37 -6.11 -11.57 4.08
C GLY A 37 -7.32 -11.57 3.13
N LYS A 38 -7.99 -10.42 2.93
CA LYS A 38 -9.21 -10.31 2.12
C LYS A 38 -8.99 -9.62 0.76
N SER A 39 -7.75 -9.52 0.30
CA SER A 39 -7.47 -9.03 -1.05
C SER A 39 -8.01 -10.02 -2.08
N GLU A 40 -9.10 -9.66 -2.74
CA GLU A 40 -9.60 -10.38 -3.92
C GLU A 40 -8.53 -10.37 -5.01
N GLY A 41 -8.45 -11.45 -5.77
CA GLY A 41 -7.52 -11.55 -6.89
C GLY A 41 -7.82 -10.46 -7.89
N VAL A 42 -6.83 -9.62 -8.17
CA VAL A 42 -6.97 -8.58 -9.19
C VAL A 42 -6.47 -9.16 -10.51
N PHE A 43 -7.32 -9.13 -11.53
CA PHE A 43 -7.00 -9.72 -12.81
C PHE A 43 -6.02 -8.84 -13.61
N HIS A 44 -4.76 -9.24 -13.68
CA HIS A 44 -3.77 -8.59 -14.53
C HIS A 44 -3.75 -9.27 -15.91
N PRO A 45 -3.81 -8.52 -17.02
CA PRO A 45 -4.01 -9.12 -18.33
C PRO A 45 -2.96 -10.19 -18.69
N ARG A 46 -1.67 -9.93 -18.40
CA ARG A 46 -0.56 -10.87 -18.72
C ARG A 46 -0.24 -11.89 -17.64
N LEU A 47 -0.62 -11.58 -16.40
CA LEU A 47 -0.20 -12.36 -15.23
C LEU A 47 -1.36 -13.22 -14.71
N GLY A 48 -2.55 -13.09 -15.32
CA GLY A 48 -3.77 -13.70 -14.85
C GLY A 48 -4.28 -13.05 -13.57
N GLU A 49 -5.08 -13.78 -12.82
CA GLU A 49 -5.52 -13.37 -11.48
C GLU A 49 -4.31 -13.27 -10.54
N ILE A 50 -3.87 -12.04 -10.26
CA ILE A 50 -2.84 -11.78 -9.26
C ILE A 50 -3.53 -11.77 -7.91
N LYS A 51 -3.40 -12.89 -7.20
CA LYS A 51 -3.65 -12.93 -5.77
C LYS A 51 -2.37 -12.51 -5.09
N THR A 52 -2.48 -11.58 -4.15
CA THR A 52 -1.43 -11.44 -3.16
C THR A 52 -1.46 -12.74 -2.35
N ASP A 53 -0.33 -13.43 -2.19
CA ASP A 53 -0.25 -14.58 -1.29
C ASP A 53 -0.39 -14.09 0.16
N ALA A 54 -1.63 -13.81 0.54
CA ALA A 54 -1.99 -13.44 1.89
C ALA A 54 -1.91 -14.65 2.82
N LEU A 55 -1.71 -15.87 2.29
CA LEU A 55 -1.44 -17.07 3.08
C LEU A 55 0.02 -17.10 3.57
N ALA A 56 0.96 -16.50 2.83
CA ALA A 56 2.35 -16.33 3.27
C ALA A 56 2.53 -15.23 4.34
N ARG A 57 1.55 -14.31 4.47
CA ARG A 57 1.47 -13.41 5.62
C ARG A 57 0.68 -14.13 6.71
N ARG A 58 1.29 -14.40 7.86
CA ARG A 58 0.56 -14.98 8.99
C ARG A 58 -0.62 -14.06 9.30
N ALA A 59 -1.84 -14.52 9.04
CA ALA A 59 -3.04 -13.83 9.50
C ALA A 59 -2.98 -13.80 11.03
N MET A 60 -3.20 -12.61 11.59
CA MET A 60 -3.35 -12.46 13.04
C MET A 60 -4.58 -13.26 13.47
N LYS A 61 -4.42 -14.03 14.54
CA LYS A 61 -5.43 -14.90 15.15
C LYS A 61 -6.17 -14.19 16.27
N ASP A 62 -5.50 -13.27 16.95
CA ASP A 62 -6.02 -12.64 18.17
C ASP A 62 -6.97 -11.46 17.88
N PHE A 63 -6.98 -10.94 16.65
CA PHE A 63 -7.84 -9.84 16.24
C PHE A 63 -8.21 -9.94 14.75
N PRO A 64 -9.34 -9.34 14.32
CA PRO A 64 -9.78 -9.42 12.94
C PRO A 64 -8.76 -8.78 11.98
N PRO A 65 -8.75 -9.17 10.69
CA PRO A 65 -7.87 -8.55 9.72
C PRO A 65 -8.18 -7.06 9.54
N VAL A 66 -7.15 -6.23 9.45
CA VAL A 66 -7.26 -4.79 9.35
C VAL A 66 -6.49 -4.24 8.15
N ALA A 67 -6.82 -3.03 7.72
CA ALA A 67 -5.98 -2.21 6.84
C ALA A 67 -5.15 -1.25 7.70
N TRP A 68 -3.84 -1.23 7.48
CA TRP A 68 -2.89 -0.43 8.27
C TRP A 68 -2.59 0.93 7.65
N PHE A 69 -2.49 1.92 8.53
CA PHE A 69 -2.15 3.31 8.22
C PHE A 69 -1.21 3.87 9.30
N THR A 70 -0.49 4.93 8.97
CA THR A 70 0.35 5.67 9.93
C THR A 70 0.23 7.17 9.70
N ARG A 71 0.41 7.98 10.75
CA ARG A 71 0.52 9.46 10.61
C ARG A 71 1.82 9.89 9.93
N ARG A 72 2.83 9.02 9.87
CA ARG A 72 4.13 9.34 9.31
C ARG A 72 4.14 9.15 7.80
N ILE A 73 4.65 10.16 7.11
CA ILE A 73 4.85 10.07 5.66
C ILE A 73 6.10 9.26 5.30
N ASP A 74 7.08 9.15 6.21
CA ASP A 74 8.22 8.29 6.00
C ASP A 74 7.78 6.82 6.00
N ILE A 75 8.47 6.00 5.21
CA ILE A 75 8.17 4.55 5.13
C ILE A 75 8.46 3.94 6.52
N PRO A 76 7.48 3.28 7.16
CA PRO A 76 7.71 2.58 8.43
C PRO A 76 8.90 1.63 8.33
N ASN A 77 9.78 1.65 9.32
CA ASN A 77 11.00 0.85 9.33
C ASN A 77 10.67 -0.66 9.29
N CYS A 78 9.56 -1.06 9.92
CA CYS A 78 9.04 -2.43 9.87
C CYS A 78 8.69 -2.90 8.45
N LEU A 79 8.43 -1.96 7.51
CA LEU A 79 8.18 -2.26 6.09
C LEU A 79 9.43 -2.21 5.22
N VAL A 80 10.54 -1.66 5.74
CA VAL A 80 11.86 -1.63 5.08
C VAL A 80 12.63 -2.94 5.32
N ALA A 81 12.17 -3.78 6.25
CA ALA A 81 12.82 -5.02 6.66
C ALA A 81 13.29 -5.87 5.47
N SER A 82 14.61 -6.07 5.44
CA SER A 82 15.39 -6.67 4.37
C SER A 82 15.52 -8.19 4.49
N THR A 83 14.62 -8.83 5.21
CA THR A 83 14.74 -10.23 5.56
C THR A 83 13.65 -11.04 4.89
N MET A 84 14.04 -11.90 3.95
CA MET A 84 13.12 -12.90 3.38
C MET A 84 13.26 -14.22 4.13
N PHE A 85 12.18 -14.95 4.27
CA PHE A 85 12.22 -16.31 4.77
C PHE A 85 11.93 -17.28 3.64
N GLY A 86 12.90 -18.13 3.31
CA GLY A 86 12.69 -19.30 2.46
C GLY A 86 12.27 -20.49 3.30
N VAL A 87 11.31 -21.29 2.84
CA VAL A 87 11.01 -22.59 3.45
C VAL A 87 11.62 -23.67 2.57
N ASP A 88 12.54 -24.44 3.13
CA ASP A 88 13.12 -25.58 2.42
C ASP A 88 12.05 -26.64 2.15
N LYS A 89 11.79 -26.94 0.87
CA LYS A 89 10.71 -27.86 0.46
C LYS A 89 10.86 -29.29 0.96
N LYS A 90 12.08 -29.72 1.31
CA LYS A 90 12.35 -31.11 1.75
C LYS A 90 12.32 -31.25 3.27
N THR A 91 12.75 -30.22 3.98
CA THR A 91 12.93 -30.25 5.44
C THR A 91 11.92 -29.40 6.20
N GLY A 92 11.20 -28.49 5.54
CA GLY A 92 10.27 -27.55 6.15
C GLY A 92 10.92 -26.45 6.98
N VAL A 93 12.27 -26.41 7.04
CA VAL A 93 13.02 -25.46 7.85
C VAL A 93 12.92 -24.06 7.22
N LYS A 94 12.52 -23.08 8.03
CA LYS A 94 12.59 -21.65 7.67
C LYS A 94 14.05 -21.21 7.70
N LYS A 95 14.58 -20.81 6.55
CA LYS A 95 15.88 -20.17 6.41
C LYS A 95 15.69 -18.69 6.22
N GLU A 96 16.37 -17.92 7.06
CA GLU A 96 16.49 -16.49 6.90
C GLU A 96 17.43 -16.16 5.74
N ILE A 97 16.97 -15.30 4.82
CA ILE A 97 17.74 -14.74 3.73
C ILE A 97 17.83 -13.25 4.01
N THR A 98 18.96 -12.83 4.55
CA THR A 98 19.27 -11.41 4.74
C THR A 98 19.60 -10.80 3.39
N LEU A 99 18.80 -9.82 2.96
CA LEU A 99 19.07 -9.00 1.80
C LEU A 99 19.81 -7.73 2.22
N ALA A 100 20.63 -7.20 1.32
CA ALA A 100 21.06 -5.81 1.43
C ALA A 100 19.83 -4.88 1.33
N VAL A 101 19.87 -3.73 2.00
CA VAL A 101 18.76 -2.75 2.01
C VAL A 101 18.38 -2.34 0.58
N GLU A 102 19.36 -2.20 -0.29
CA GLU A 102 19.19 -1.88 -1.71
C GLU A 102 18.42 -2.97 -2.46
N GLN A 103 18.68 -4.25 -2.15
CA GLN A 103 18.00 -5.40 -2.76
C GLN A 103 16.56 -5.51 -2.25
N ALA A 104 16.36 -5.31 -0.94
CA ALA A 104 15.02 -5.26 -0.34
C ALA A 104 14.17 -4.14 -0.95
N ASN A 105 14.76 -2.96 -1.17
CA ASN A 105 14.08 -1.84 -1.82
C ASN A 105 13.80 -2.10 -3.30
N ALA A 106 14.73 -2.71 -4.04
CA ALA A 106 14.53 -3.09 -5.44
C ALA A 106 13.39 -4.11 -5.58
N MET A 107 13.30 -5.09 -4.67
CA MET A 107 12.20 -6.07 -4.62
C MET A 107 10.86 -5.44 -4.26
N ALA A 108 10.87 -4.43 -3.38
CA ALA A 108 9.67 -3.72 -3.01
C ALA A 108 9.16 -2.75 -4.10
N MET A 109 9.91 -2.55 -5.20
CA MET A 109 9.62 -1.56 -6.24
C MET A 109 9.48 -0.13 -5.67
N ASN A 110 8.89 0.80 -6.44
CA ASN A 110 8.73 2.18 -6.01
C ASN A 110 7.75 2.23 -4.84
N ARG A 111 8.22 2.73 -3.70
CA ARG A 111 7.42 2.94 -2.50
C ARG A 111 6.50 4.13 -2.67
N LEU A 112 5.28 3.98 -2.19
CA LEU A 112 4.19 4.96 -2.29
C LEU A 112 3.50 5.10 -0.94
N ALA A 113 2.97 6.29 -0.68
CA ALA A 113 2.09 6.55 0.45
C ALA A 113 0.82 7.28 -0.03
N ILE A 114 -0.33 6.72 0.31
CA ILE A 114 -1.66 7.23 -0.07
C ILE A 114 -2.29 7.81 1.20
N GLY A 115 -2.49 9.13 1.21
CA GLY A 115 -3.00 9.87 2.35
C GLY A 115 -4.52 10.04 2.32
N PHE A 116 -5.12 9.87 3.48
CA PHE A 116 -6.56 10.01 3.71
C PHE A 116 -6.81 10.86 4.95
N PRO A 117 -7.76 11.82 4.91
CA PRO A 117 -8.17 12.53 6.11
C PRO A 117 -8.86 11.56 7.08
N VAL A 118 -8.48 11.57 8.35
CA VAL A 118 -9.01 10.66 9.39
C VAL A 118 -10.53 10.76 9.49
N GLY A 119 -11.10 11.95 9.33
CA GLY A 119 -12.56 12.16 9.37
C GLY A 119 -13.32 11.59 8.16
N ASP A 120 -12.63 11.27 7.07
CA ASP A 120 -13.27 10.82 5.82
C ASP A 120 -13.31 9.29 5.71
N ILE A 121 -12.51 8.56 6.49
CA ILE A 121 -12.41 7.10 6.41
C ILE A 121 -12.64 6.45 7.79
N PRO A 122 -13.21 5.23 7.85
CA PRO A 122 -13.47 4.53 9.11
C PRO A 122 -12.19 3.93 9.71
N VAL A 123 -11.28 4.78 10.16
CA VAL A 123 -10.06 4.39 10.88
C VAL A 123 -10.16 4.76 12.34
N ILE A 124 -9.52 3.95 13.18
CA ILE A 124 -9.31 4.24 14.60
C ILE A 124 -7.82 4.17 14.94
N PRO A 125 -7.34 4.91 15.93
CA PRO A 125 -5.99 4.74 16.45
C PRO A 125 -5.75 3.28 16.84
N TRP A 126 -4.57 2.74 16.49
CA TRP A 126 -4.24 1.36 16.81
C TRP A 126 -4.28 1.11 18.32
N SER A 127 -3.84 2.08 19.13
CA SER A 127 -3.92 2.02 20.61
C SER A 127 -5.34 1.89 21.18
N GLU A 128 -6.36 2.26 20.41
CA GLU A 128 -7.78 2.16 20.80
C GLU A 128 -8.45 0.88 20.28
N HIS A 129 -7.82 0.19 19.33
CA HIS A 129 -8.34 -1.05 18.77
C HIS A 129 -8.11 -2.22 19.74
N ALA A 130 -9.11 -3.11 19.88
CA ALA A 130 -9.06 -4.23 20.83
C ALA A 130 -7.84 -5.16 20.64
N GLY A 131 -7.37 -5.29 19.39
CA GLY A 131 -6.17 -6.03 19.02
C GLY A 131 -4.88 -5.52 19.69
N TYR A 132 -4.79 -4.25 20.07
CA TYR A 132 -3.57 -3.64 20.63
C TYR A 132 -3.05 -4.34 21.89
N ALA A 133 -3.96 -4.73 22.77
CA ALA A 133 -3.64 -5.34 24.06
C ALA A 133 -3.52 -6.88 24.01
N THR A 134 -3.76 -7.49 22.85
CA THR A 134 -3.69 -8.95 22.67
C THR A 134 -2.25 -9.47 22.75
N GLY A 135 -2.07 -10.80 22.73
CA GLY A 135 -0.74 -11.41 22.69
C GLY A 135 0.01 -11.01 21.41
N GLU A 136 -0.61 -11.27 20.25
CA GLU A 136 -0.04 -10.89 18.95
C GLU A 136 0.08 -9.37 18.77
N GLY A 137 -0.87 -8.59 19.29
CA GLY A 137 -0.80 -7.12 19.24
C GLY A 137 0.40 -6.56 20.01
N ARG A 138 0.71 -7.13 21.18
CA ARG A 138 1.91 -6.75 21.94
C ARG A 138 3.20 -7.14 21.22
N GLU A 139 3.28 -8.34 20.67
CA GLU A 139 4.43 -8.79 19.87
C GLU A 139 4.68 -7.88 18.66
N LEU A 140 3.60 -7.47 17.97
CA LEU A 140 3.66 -6.49 16.89
C LEU A 140 4.20 -5.14 17.35
N ASN A 141 3.68 -4.62 18.46
CA ASN A 141 4.10 -3.34 19.04
C ASN A 141 5.59 -3.38 19.41
N GLU A 142 6.03 -4.43 20.09
CA GLU A 142 7.43 -4.62 20.49
C GLU A 142 8.35 -4.73 19.28
N THR A 143 7.95 -5.47 18.25
CA THR A 143 8.72 -5.63 17.01
C THR A 143 8.83 -4.30 16.24
N ALA A 144 7.73 -3.53 16.19
CA ALA A 144 7.72 -2.22 15.56
C ALA A 144 8.65 -1.23 16.29
N ILE A 145 8.58 -1.20 17.62
CA ILE A 145 9.46 -0.38 18.47
C ILE A 145 10.93 -0.79 18.28
N ALA A 146 11.21 -2.10 18.25
CA ALA A 146 12.56 -2.61 17.99
C ALA A 146 13.10 -2.19 16.61
N ALA A 147 12.21 -2.06 15.61
CA ALA A 147 12.56 -1.53 14.29
C ALA A 147 12.68 0.00 14.26
N GLY A 148 12.33 0.71 15.34
CA GLY A 148 12.38 2.17 15.44
C GLY A 148 11.10 2.89 14.97
N ASP A 149 9.99 2.17 14.89
CA ASP A 149 8.67 2.75 14.65
C ASP A 149 7.93 3.05 15.97
N ASP A 150 6.91 3.91 15.91
CA ASP A 150 6.02 4.19 17.05
C ASP A 150 4.60 3.68 16.74
N PRO A 151 4.13 2.61 17.42
CA PRO A 151 2.77 2.10 17.26
C PRO A 151 1.67 3.11 17.60
N MET A 152 1.95 4.16 18.38
CA MET A 152 0.99 5.21 18.70
C MET A 152 0.68 6.12 17.51
N ASP A 153 1.51 6.08 16.47
CA ASP A 153 1.25 6.75 15.20
C ASP A 153 0.37 5.95 14.25
N TRP A 154 0.04 4.70 14.60
CA TRP A 154 -0.65 3.79 13.71
C TRP A 154 -2.16 3.90 13.85
N TYR A 155 -2.83 3.65 12.73
CA TYR A 155 -4.28 3.63 12.60
C TYR A 155 -4.67 2.37 11.85
N VAL A 156 -5.84 1.83 12.19
CA VAL A 156 -6.37 0.63 11.57
C VAL A 156 -7.81 0.83 11.11
N SER A 157 -8.19 0.13 10.05
CA SER A 157 -9.60 -0.05 9.68
C SER A 157 -9.93 -1.52 9.55
N GLU A 158 -11.02 -1.96 10.18
CA GLU A 158 -11.58 -3.31 9.99
C GLU A 158 -12.40 -3.43 8.70
N THR A 159 -12.53 -2.33 7.94
CA THR A 159 -13.31 -2.29 6.70
C THR A 159 -12.46 -1.81 5.52
N PRO A 160 -12.79 -2.20 4.28
CA PRO A 160 -12.07 -1.71 3.11
C PRO A 160 -12.20 -0.20 2.93
N ILE A 161 -11.09 0.46 2.58
CA ILE A 161 -11.06 1.92 2.37
C ILE A 161 -11.23 2.25 0.89
N ASN A 162 -12.26 3.03 0.56
CA ASN A 162 -12.48 3.52 -0.80
C ASN A 162 -11.36 4.50 -1.21
N VAL A 163 -10.62 4.11 -2.25
CA VAL A 163 -9.48 4.88 -2.75
C VAL A 163 -9.87 6.27 -3.26
N MET A 164 -11.12 6.46 -3.69
CA MET A 164 -11.64 7.76 -4.14
C MET A 164 -11.66 8.83 -3.04
N LYS A 165 -11.38 8.46 -1.79
CA LYS A 165 -11.25 9.39 -0.65
C LYS A 165 -9.81 9.89 -0.44
N VAL A 166 -8.90 9.56 -1.35
CA VAL A 166 -7.51 10.01 -1.28
C VAL A 166 -7.45 11.54 -1.31
N SER A 167 -6.69 12.12 -0.39
CA SER A 167 -6.42 13.57 -0.34
C SER A 167 -4.96 13.91 -0.64
N GLU A 168 -4.06 12.94 -0.46
CA GLU A 168 -2.63 13.11 -0.73
C GLU A 168 -2.04 11.88 -1.41
N PHE A 169 -1.12 12.10 -2.34
CA PHE A 169 -0.34 11.03 -2.94
C PHE A 169 1.14 11.36 -2.92
N TRP A 170 1.92 10.40 -2.45
CA TRP A 170 3.36 10.51 -2.34
C TRP A 170 4.02 9.29 -2.97
N PHE A 171 5.08 9.52 -3.73
CA PHE A 171 5.82 8.46 -4.39
C PHE A 171 7.31 8.66 -4.28
N SER A 172 8.06 7.55 -4.33
CA SER A 172 9.49 7.63 -4.46
C SER A 172 9.91 7.54 -5.92
N PRO A 173 10.70 8.51 -6.44
CA PRO A 173 11.24 8.44 -7.78
C PRO A 173 12.46 7.50 -7.89
N SER A 174 12.99 7.00 -6.77
CA SER A 174 14.18 6.14 -6.75
C SER A 174 13.93 4.88 -5.93
N LEU A 175 14.23 3.74 -6.54
CA LEU A 175 14.21 2.43 -5.88
C LEU A 175 15.34 2.31 -4.85
N MET A 176 16.53 2.82 -5.18
CA MET A 176 17.73 2.59 -4.37
C MET A 176 17.76 3.42 -3.09
N LYS A 177 17.14 4.61 -3.12
CA LYS A 177 17.06 5.54 -2.00
C LYS A 177 15.64 6.08 -1.92
N PRO A 178 14.71 5.35 -1.30
CA PRO A 178 13.31 5.68 -1.38
C PRO A 178 13.00 6.94 -0.54
N LYS A 179 13.05 8.11 -1.18
CA LYS A 179 12.56 9.38 -0.61
C LYS A 179 11.24 9.72 -1.25
N LEU A 180 10.18 9.84 -0.45
CA LEU A 180 8.85 10.16 -0.93
C LEU A 180 8.74 11.65 -1.29
N ARG A 181 8.01 11.92 -2.38
CA ARG A 181 7.69 13.27 -2.87
C ARG A 181 6.20 13.34 -3.18
N ARG A 182 5.57 14.46 -2.80
CA ARG A 182 4.15 14.72 -3.04
C ARG A 182 3.89 14.92 -4.53
N SER A 183 2.78 14.39 -5.01
CA SER A 183 2.29 14.58 -6.38
C SER A 183 0.77 14.68 -6.38
N ASP A 184 0.27 15.89 -6.14
CA ASP A 184 -1.18 16.14 -6.09
C ASP A 184 -1.86 15.91 -7.44
N GLY A 185 -1.17 16.19 -8.55
CA GLY A 185 -1.70 15.94 -9.90
C GLY A 185 -2.06 14.48 -10.13
N TYR A 186 -1.36 13.55 -9.47
CA TYR A 186 -1.61 12.12 -9.60
C TYR A 186 -2.92 11.67 -8.93
N ILE A 187 -3.50 12.48 -8.02
CA ILE A 187 -4.81 12.19 -7.42
C ILE A 187 -5.91 12.18 -8.49
N VAL A 188 -5.83 13.09 -9.46
CA VAL A 188 -6.78 13.13 -10.58
C VAL A 188 -6.67 11.85 -11.41
N ASP A 189 -5.45 11.37 -11.65
CA ASP A 189 -5.21 10.10 -12.33
C ASP A 189 -5.78 8.93 -11.54
N ILE A 190 -5.60 8.90 -10.21
CA ILE A 190 -6.19 7.88 -9.33
C ILE A 190 -7.71 7.83 -9.52
N HIS A 191 -8.38 8.99 -9.45
CA HIS A 191 -9.83 9.06 -9.63
C HIS A 191 -10.28 8.58 -11.00
N ARG A 192 -9.56 8.96 -12.07
CA ARG A 192 -9.85 8.49 -13.43
C ARG A 192 -9.65 6.97 -13.57
N MET A 193 -8.55 6.44 -13.04
CA MET A 193 -8.21 5.03 -13.07
C MET A 193 -9.23 4.17 -12.32
N VAL A 194 -9.57 4.55 -11.09
CA VAL A 194 -10.58 3.83 -10.29
C VAL A 194 -11.95 3.88 -10.96
N LYS A 195 -12.35 5.04 -11.51
CA LYS A 195 -13.60 5.18 -12.26
C LYS A 195 -13.61 4.29 -13.50
N LEU A 196 -12.54 4.30 -14.29
CA LEU A 196 -12.38 3.45 -15.46
C LEU A 196 -12.51 1.97 -15.12
N CYS A 197 -11.87 1.50 -14.05
CA CYS A 197 -11.97 0.09 -13.64
C CYS A 197 -13.37 -0.29 -13.14
N ARG A 198 -14.11 0.64 -12.53
CA ARG A 198 -15.51 0.43 -12.12
C ARG A 198 -16.46 0.39 -13.32
N GLU A 199 -16.24 1.24 -14.31
CA GLU A 199 -17.11 1.37 -15.50
C GLU A 199 -16.79 0.34 -16.58
N THR A 200 -15.53 -0.07 -16.71
CA THR A 200 -15.05 -0.97 -17.76
C THR A 200 -14.39 -2.19 -17.13
N LYS A 201 -15.17 -3.28 -17.01
CA LYS A 201 -14.69 -4.55 -16.49
C LYS A 201 -13.52 -5.06 -17.32
N GLY A 202 -12.38 -5.31 -16.69
CA GLY A 202 -11.16 -5.79 -17.35
C GLY A 202 -10.29 -4.69 -17.96
N ALA A 203 -10.58 -3.41 -17.71
CA ALA A 203 -9.70 -2.32 -18.13
C ALA A 203 -8.28 -2.50 -17.57
N TYR A 204 -7.29 -2.41 -18.46
CA TYR A 204 -5.88 -2.47 -18.09
C TYR A 204 -5.39 -1.07 -17.71
N ILE A 205 -4.85 -0.95 -16.49
CA ILE A 205 -4.09 0.22 -16.08
C ILE A 205 -2.60 -0.15 -16.14
N PRO A 206 -1.80 0.50 -17.00
CA PRO A 206 -0.38 0.22 -17.06
C PRO A 206 0.33 0.70 -15.78
N PRO A 207 1.36 -0.03 -15.31
CA PRO A 207 2.21 0.45 -14.24
C PRO A 207 2.82 1.81 -14.55
N THR A 208 2.95 2.66 -13.52
CA THR A 208 3.45 4.04 -13.66
C THR A 208 4.86 4.17 -14.26
N TRP A 209 5.67 3.12 -14.20
CA TRP A 209 7.01 3.06 -14.78
C TRP A 209 7.03 2.60 -16.25
N MET A 210 5.89 2.16 -16.79
CA MET A 210 5.75 1.73 -18.18
C MET A 210 5.44 2.93 -19.07
N LYS A 211 6.17 3.10 -20.18
CA LYS A 211 5.91 4.17 -21.14
C LYS A 211 4.55 3.96 -21.82
N GLN A 212 3.89 5.05 -22.21
CA GLN A 212 2.57 4.99 -22.86
C GLN A 212 2.57 4.13 -24.13
N GLU A 213 3.58 4.28 -24.98
CA GLU A 213 3.75 3.46 -26.19
C GLU A 213 3.82 1.96 -25.88
N GLN A 214 4.51 1.59 -24.80
CA GLN A 214 4.63 0.20 -24.34
C GLN A 214 3.31 -0.30 -23.74
N ALA A 215 2.58 0.56 -23.03
CA ALA A 215 1.27 0.26 -22.47
C ALA A 215 0.21 0.04 -23.56
N GLU A 216 0.19 0.88 -24.59
CA GLU A 216 -0.73 0.80 -25.72
C GLU A 216 -0.45 -0.42 -26.62
N ALA A 217 0.83 -0.68 -26.92
CA ALA A 217 1.24 -1.85 -27.67
C ALA A 217 0.84 -3.14 -26.94
N LEU A 218 0.95 -3.14 -25.61
CA LEU A 218 0.55 -4.26 -24.79
C LEU A 218 -0.96 -4.45 -24.72
N ALA A 219 -1.74 -3.40 -24.48
CA ALA A 219 -3.20 -3.51 -24.44
C ALA A 219 -3.79 -3.99 -25.80
N ARG A 220 -3.23 -3.52 -26.92
CA ARG A 220 -3.59 -3.98 -28.26
C ARG A 220 -3.32 -5.47 -28.48
N SER A 221 -2.19 -6.00 -28.02
CA SER A 221 -1.88 -7.44 -28.16
C SER A 221 -2.77 -8.35 -27.32
N MET A 222 -3.57 -7.77 -26.42
CA MET A 222 -4.40 -8.48 -25.44
C MET A 222 -5.90 -8.30 -25.65
N ASN A 223 -6.29 -7.58 -26.71
CA ASN A 223 -7.68 -7.29 -27.05
C ASN A 223 -8.49 -6.67 -25.90
N VAL A 224 -7.83 -5.90 -25.03
CA VAL A 224 -8.46 -5.13 -23.95
C VAL A 224 -8.49 -3.65 -24.32
N PRO A 225 -9.59 -2.92 -24.03
CA PRO A 225 -9.68 -1.50 -24.35
C PRO A 225 -8.62 -0.72 -23.57
N VAL A 226 -7.80 0.05 -24.29
CA VAL A 226 -6.94 1.09 -23.70
C VAL A 226 -7.86 2.21 -23.25
N GLY A 227 -8.06 2.36 -21.94
CA GLY A 227 -8.66 3.58 -21.43
C GLY A 227 -7.73 4.74 -21.76
N ASN A 228 -8.24 5.74 -22.48
CA ASN A 228 -7.47 6.96 -22.73
C ASN A 228 -7.35 7.72 -21.40
N LEU A 229 -6.17 7.66 -20.76
CA LEU A 229 -5.89 8.38 -19.51
C LEU A 229 -5.68 9.90 -19.76
N GLY A 230 -5.67 10.34 -21.03
CA GLY A 230 -5.56 11.75 -21.40
C GLY A 230 -4.22 12.39 -21.00
N ARG A 231 -3.12 11.67 -21.26
CA ARG A 231 -1.76 12.21 -21.11
C ARG A 231 -1.32 12.92 -22.38
#